data_AF-A0A0V0GZ46-F1
#
_entry.id   AF-A0A0V0GZ46-F1
#
_cell.length_a   1.000
_cell.length_b   1.000
_cell.length_c   1.000
_cell.angle_alpha   90.00
_cell.angle_beta   90.00
_cell.angle_gamma   90.00
#
_symmetry.space_group_name_H-M   'P 1'
#
loop_
_entity.id
_entity.type
_entity.pdbx_description
1 polymer ?
#
loop_
_entity_poly.entity_id
_entity_poly.type
_entity_poly.pdbx_seq_one_letter_code
_entity_poly.pdbx_strand_id
1 'polypeptide(L)'
;MQQPSYAPYTQGVVSNKSEGFASYRATVNMTTQLINQNARIFEQISVNLVTHQIHENTRLLCQARDNIFKILHKLNESSCTLKQMPPLPVKLNEQLANSILPPSTHALG
;
A
#
# COMPACT_ATOMS: atom_id res chain seq x y z
N MET A 1 -25.32 -7.26 57.54
CA MET A 1 -24.93 -7.68 56.17
C MET A 1 -24.30 -6.47 55.49
N GLN A 2 -23.03 -6.55 55.10
CA GLN A 2 -22.27 -5.42 54.55
C GLN A 2 -22.40 -5.39 53.03
N GLN A 3 -22.85 -4.25 52.49
CA GLN A 3 -22.98 -3.99 51.06
C GLN A 3 -21.57 -3.89 50.42
N PRO A 4 -21.30 -4.51 49.26
CA PRO A 4 -20.02 -4.34 48.58
C PRO A 4 -19.90 -2.91 48.04
N SER A 5 -18.79 -2.25 48.38
CA SER A 5 -18.42 -0.94 47.84
C SER A 5 -18.13 -1.06 46.34
N TYR A 6 -18.94 -0.40 45.51
CA TYR A 6 -18.64 -0.24 44.09
C TYR A 6 -17.58 0.86 43.93
N ALA A 7 -16.38 0.46 43.51
CA ALA A 7 -15.36 1.41 43.08
C ALA A 7 -15.86 2.20 41.85
N PRO A 8 -15.66 3.53 41.78
CA PRO A 8 -16.02 4.30 40.61
C PRO A 8 -15.16 3.83 39.42
N TYR A 9 -15.80 3.46 38.31
CA TYR A 9 -15.09 3.22 37.05
C TYR A 9 -14.31 4.49 36.72
N THR A 10 -12.99 4.38 36.79
CA THR A 10 -12.06 5.45 36.47
C THR A 10 -12.36 5.97 35.08
N GLN A 11 -12.66 7.27 35.05
CA GLN A 11 -12.87 8.10 33.87
C GLN A 11 -11.90 7.73 32.74
N GLY A 12 -12.48 7.56 31.55
CA GLY A 12 -11.88 7.12 30.30
C GLY A 12 -10.37 7.34 30.13
N VAL A 13 -9.66 6.24 29.94
CA VAL A 13 -8.53 6.23 29.01
C VAL A 13 -9.12 6.64 27.66
N VAL A 14 -8.97 7.91 27.29
CA VAL A 14 -9.13 8.37 25.91
C VAL A 14 -8.05 7.67 25.11
N SER A 15 -8.34 6.44 24.70
CA SER A 15 -7.53 5.70 23.75
C SER A 15 -7.46 6.54 22.47
N ASN A 16 -6.24 6.76 21.97
CA ASN A 16 -5.85 7.42 20.71
C ASN A 16 -6.47 6.79 19.45
N LYS A 17 -7.78 6.51 19.45
CA LYS A 17 -8.53 5.95 18.32
C LYS A 17 -8.50 6.88 17.10
N SER A 18 -8.39 8.19 17.32
CA SER A 18 -8.31 9.20 16.25
C SER A 18 -7.02 9.08 15.43
N GLU A 19 -5.86 8.90 16.09
CA GLU A 19 -4.56 8.81 15.43
C GLU A 19 -4.43 7.52 14.60
N GLY A 20 -4.88 6.39 15.16
CA GLY A 20 -4.91 5.11 14.45
C GLY A 20 -5.82 5.13 13.23
N PHE A 21 -6.99 5.77 13.33
CA PHE A 21 -7.93 5.91 12.22
C PHE A 21 -7.42 6.84 11.12
N ALA A 22 -6.78 7.96 11.49
CA ALA A 22 -6.16 8.88 10.53
C ALA A 22 -5.01 8.21 9.76
N SER A 23 -4.13 7.48 10.46
CA SER A 23 -3.02 6.71 9.87
C SER A 23 -3.52 5.61 8.93
N TYR A 24 -4.56 4.86 9.34
CA TYR A 24 -5.22 3.87 8.49
C TYR A 24 -5.78 4.50 7.22
N ARG A 25 -6.54 5.60 7.34
CA ARG A 25 -7.13 6.30 6.20
C ARG A 25 -6.05 6.83 5.25
N ALA A 26 -4.95 7.36 5.77
CA ALA A 26 -3.82 7.80 4.96
C ALA A 26 -3.20 6.63 4.16
N THR A 27 -3.03 5.47 4.80
CA THR A 27 -2.53 4.25 4.14
C THR A 27 -3.47 3.79 3.03
N VAL A 28 -4.77 3.73 3.29
CA VAL A 28 -5.79 3.34 2.29
C VAL A 28 -5.80 4.32 1.13
N ASN A 29 -5.75 5.62 1.39
CA ASN A 29 -5.73 6.64 0.34
C ASN A 29 -4.50 6.50 -0.56
N MET A 30 -3.31 6.38 0.03
CA MET A 30 -2.06 6.24 -0.72
C MET A 30 -2.04 4.96 -1.57
N THR A 31 -2.42 3.83 -0.98
CA THR A 31 -2.46 2.54 -1.69
C THR A 31 -3.50 2.56 -2.82
N THR A 32 -4.67 3.17 -2.60
CA THR A 32 -5.69 3.36 -3.65
C THR A 32 -5.18 4.21 -4.81
N GLN A 33 -4.46 5.30 -4.52
CA GLN A 33 -3.87 6.14 -5.57
C GLN A 33 -2.86 5.36 -6.42
N LEU A 34 -1.98 4.59 -5.80
CA LEU A 34 -0.99 3.77 -6.49
C LEU A 34 -1.62 2.65 -7.32
N ILE A 35 -2.70 2.02 -6.83
CA ILE A 35 -3.48 1.03 -7.58
C ILE A 35 -4.08 1.66 -8.83
N ASN A 36 -4.71 2.84 -8.70
CA ASN A 36 -5.29 3.56 -9.83
C ASN A 36 -4.21 4.01 -10.84
N GLN A 37 -3.03 4.40 -10.36
CA GLN A 37 -1.91 4.70 -11.24
C GLN A 37 -1.47 3.48 -12.04
N ASN A 38 -1.39 2.30 -11.41
CA ASN A 38 -1.08 1.05 -12.10
C ASN A 38 -2.12 0.69 -13.16
N ALA A 39 -3.42 0.85 -12.86
CA ALA A 39 -4.48 0.61 -13.84
C ALA A 39 -4.26 1.45 -15.12
N ARG A 40 -4.01 2.75 -14.96
CA ARG A 40 -3.72 3.66 -16.09
C ARG A 40 -2.43 3.30 -16.82
N ILE A 41 -1.40 2.89 -16.09
CA ILE A 41 -0.14 2.43 -16.70
C ILE A 41 -0.39 1.20 -17.57
N PHE A 42 -1.17 0.22 -17.09
CA PHE A 42 -1.48 -0.99 -17.85
C PHE A 42 -2.38 -0.72 -19.05
N GLU A 43 -3.31 0.23 -18.94
CA GLU A 43 -4.06 0.75 -20.09
C GLU A 43 -3.12 1.35 -21.14
N GLN A 44 -2.17 2.19 -20.72
CA GLN A 44 -1.20 2.79 -21.65
C GLN A 44 -0.28 1.74 -22.28
N ILE A 45 0.15 0.73 -21.53
CA ILE A 45 0.92 -0.40 -22.07
C ILE A 45 0.11 -1.11 -23.16
N SER A 46 -1.19 -1.33 -22.92
CA SER A 46 -2.08 -1.96 -23.90
C SER A 46 -2.21 -1.12 -25.17
N VAL A 47 -2.33 0.21 -25.03
CA VAL A 47 -2.33 1.14 -26.18
C VAL A 47 -1.01 1.07 -26.94
N ASN A 48 0.13 1.13 -26.25
CA ASN A 48 1.45 1.09 -26.88
C ASN A 48 1.71 -0.22 -27.65
N LEU A 49 1.13 -1.33 -27.20
CA LEU A 49 1.21 -2.61 -27.91
C LEU A 49 0.49 -2.55 -29.26
N VAL A 50 -0.72 -1.95 -29.31
CA VAL A 50 -1.48 -1.84 -30.56
C VAL A 50 -0.97 -0.75 -31.50
N THR A 51 -0.30 0.27 -30.97
CA THR A 51 0.33 1.35 -31.76
C THR A 51 1.78 1.07 -32.14
N HIS A 52 2.32 -0.12 -31.82
CA HIS A 52 3.71 -0.51 -32.09
C HIS A 52 4.77 0.36 -31.39
N GLN A 53 4.44 0.95 -30.24
CA GLN A 53 5.32 1.79 -29.41
C GLN A 53 5.89 1.02 -28.21
N ILE A 54 6.26 -0.25 -28.40
CA ILE A 54 6.65 -1.15 -27.30
C ILE A 54 7.86 -0.66 -26.49
N HIS A 55 8.75 0.16 -27.09
CA HIS A 55 9.90 0.74 -26.40
C HIS A 55 9.50 1.65 -25.23
N GLU A 56 8.33 2.30 -25.30
CA GLU A 56 7.78 3.12 -24.22
C GLU A 56 7.32 2.27 -23.01
N ASN A 57 7.05 0.97 -23.22
CA ASN A 57 6.55 0.10 -22.16
C ASN A 57 7.59 -0.21 -21.09
N THR A 58 8.89 -0.17 -21.41
CA THR A 58 9.95 -0.44 -20.43
C THR A 58 9.86 0.50 -19.23
N ARG A 59 9.76 1.81 -19.47
CA ARG A 59 9.62 2.82 -18.41
C ARG A 59 8.32 2.63 -17.62
N LEU A 60 7.22 2.36 -18.32
CA LEU A 60 5.91 2.13 -17.72
C LEU A 60 5.90 0.92 -16.79
N LEU A 61 6.52 -0.20 -17.22
CA LEU A 61 6.66 -1.40 -16.41
C LEU A 61 7.52 -1.14 -15.16
N CYS A 62 8.61 -0.39 -15.26
CA CYS A 62 9.41 0.00 -14.10
C CYS A 62 8.58 0.85 -13.10
N GLN A 63 7.78 1.79 -13.59
CA GLN A 63 6.88 2.59 -12.74
C GLN A 63 5.81 1.73 -12.06
N ALA A 64 5.20 0.78 -12.78
CA ALA A 64 4.23 -0.14 -12.20
C ALA A 64 4.84 -1.02 -11.11
N ARG A 65 6.07 -1.52 -11.34
CA ARG A 65 6.85 -2.24 -10.33
C ARG A 65 7.04 -1.39 -9.07
N ASP A 66 7.54 -0.16 -9.21
CA ASP A 66 7.79 0.69 -8.05
C ASP A 66 6.52 1.01 -7.25
N ASN A 67 5.39 1.20 -7.92
CA ASN A 67 4.10 1.37 -7.26
C ASN A 67 3.69 0.12 -6.46
N ILE A 68 3.91 -1.09 -7.01
CA ILE A 68 3.64 -2.35 -6.30
C ILE A 68 4.51 -2.45 -5.05
N PHE A 69 5.82 -2.16 -5.14
CA PHE A 69 6.72 -2.16 -3.99
C PHE A 69 6.26 -1.17 -2.91
N LYS A 70 5.87 0.05 -3.29
CA LYS A 70 5.35 1.06 -2.35
C LYS A 70 4.06 0.59 -1.66
N ILE A 71 3.15 -0.05 -2.39
CA ILE A 71 1.92 -0.62 -1.81
C ILE A 71 2.27 -1.70 -0.79
N LEU A 72 3.10 -2.68 -1.16
CA LEU A 72 3.48 -3.79 -0.29
C LEU A 72 4.20 -3.30 0.97
N HIS A 73 5.12 -2.36 0.82
CA HIS A 73 5.80 -1.73 1.96
C HIS A 73 4.80 -1.06 2.91
N LYS A 74 3.86 -0.28 2.37
CA LYS A 74 2.86 0.42 3.19
C LYS A 74 1.90 -0.54 3.89
N LEU A 75 1.48 -1.61 3.24
CA LEU A 75 0.66 -2.65 3.87
C LEU A 75 1.43 -3.32 5.02
N ASN A 76 2.73 -3.58 4.85
CA ASN A 76 3.56 -4.18 5.90
C ASN A 76 3.86 -3.24 7.08
N GLU A 77 4.06 -1.94 6.82
CA GLU A 77 4.29 -0.91 7.85
C GLU A 77 3.03 -0.53 8.63
N SER A 78 1.85 -0.70 8.02
CA SER A 78 0.61 -0.16 8.56
C SER A 78 0.13 -0.85 9.86
N SER A 79 -0.69 -0.09 10.61
CA SER A 79 -1.15 -0.40 11.96
C SER A 79 -2.03 -1.67 12.05
N CYS A 80 -2.31 -2.08 13.29
CA CYS A 80 -2.96 -3.33 13.68
C CYS A 80 -4.23 -3.70 12.86
N THR A 81 -4.99 -2.71 12.38
CA THR A 81 -6.23 -2.94 11.61
C THR A 81 -5.98 -3.56 10.23
N LEU A 82 -4.96 -3.13 9.48
CA LEU A 82 -4.64 -3.77 8.18
C LEU A 82 -3.96 -5.13 8.37
N LYS A 83 -3.29 -5.35 9.51
CA LYS A 83 -2.76 -6.67 9.90
C LYS A 83 -3.87 -7.72 10.17
N GLN A 84 -5.12 -7.30 10.37
CA GLN A 84 -6.26 -8.22 10.49
C GLN A 84 -6.78 -8.70 9.13
N MET A 85 -6.38 -8.05 8.02
CA MET A 85 -6.73 -8.55 6.71
C MET A 85 -6.03 -9.89 6.46
N PRO A 86 -6.70 -10.82 5.75
CA PRO A 86 -6.02 -12.03 5.33
C PRO A 86 -4.77 -11.67 4.52
N PRO A 87 -3.67 -12.41 4.69
CA PRO A 87 -2.47 -12.18 3.90
C PRO A 87 -2.80 -12.32 2.42
N LEU A 88 -2.09 -11.58 1.57
CA LEU A 88 -2.25 -11.70 0.13
C LEU A 88 -2.01 -13.17 -0.29
N PRO A 89 -2.82 -13.70 -1.23
CA PRO A 89 -2.78 -15.10 -1.61
C PRO A 89 -1.45 -15.51 -2.26
N VAL A 90 -0.69 -14.54 -2.77
CA VAL A 90 0.62 -14.73 -3.37
C VAL A 90 1.59 -13.67 -2.84
N LYS A 91 2.83 -14.07 -2.61
CA LYS A 91 3.93 -13.16 -2.28
C LYS A 91 4.65 -12.75 -3.55
N LEU A 92 4.99 -11.47 -3.66
CA LEU A 92 5.83 -10.98 -4.76
C LEU A 92 7.22 -11.61 -4.64
N ASN A 93 7.75 -12.10 -5.76
CA ASN A 93 9.15 -12.47 -5.84
C ASN A 93 9.97 -11.20 -6.12
N GLU A 94 10.45 -10.55 -5.06
CA GLU A 94 11.19 -9.28 -5.17
C GLU A 94 12.51 -9.44 -5.94
N GLN A 95 13.22 -10.55 -5.76
CA GLN A 95 14.45 -10.82 -6.50
C GLN A 95 14.19 -10.89 -8.01
N LEU A 96 13.16 -11.63 -8.42
CA LEU A 96 12.78 -11.74 -9.83
C LEU A 96 12.28 -10.40 -10.39
N ALA A 97 11.46 -9.68 -9.62
CA ALA A 97 10.97 -8.36 -10.03
C ALA A 97 12.14 -7.39 -10.26
N ASN A 98 13.12 -7.38 -9.36
CA ASN A 98 14.31 -6.53 -9.47
C ASN A 98 15.29 -6.97 -10.57
N SER A 99 15.31 -8.27 -10.93
CA SER A 99 16.17 -8.76 -12.01
C SER A 99 15.59 -8.50 -13.40
N ILE A 100 14.26 -8.45 -13.53
CA ILE A 100 13.59 -8.23 -14.83
C ILE A 100 13.34 -6.73 -15.08
N LEU A 101 12.90 -6.01 -14.05
CA LEU A 101 12.55 -4.59 -14.16
C LEU A 101 13.40 -3.79 -13.17
N PRO A 102 14.30 -2.91 -13.64
CA PRO A 102 15.08 -2.07 -12.75
C PRO A 102 14.18 -1.09 -11.98
N PRO A 103 14.62 -0.58 -10.82
CA PRO A 103 14.07 0.64 -10.21
C PRO A 103 13.86 1.72 -11.27
N SER A 104 12.69 2.37 -11.26
CA SER A 104 12.57 3.56 -12.11
C SER A 104 13.55 4.59 -11.58
N THR A 105 14.49 5.01 -12.43
CA THR A 105 15.46 6.03 -12.07
C THR A 105 14.70 7.35 -11.87
N HIS A 106 14.35 7.67 -10.63
CA HIS A 106 14.09 9.04 -10.21
C HIS A 106 15.35 9.53 -9.50
N ALA A 107 16.00 10.55 -10.09
CA ALA A 107 17.21 11.27 -9.67
C ALA A 107 18.56 10.78 -10.22
N LEU A 108 18.96 11.34 -11.37
CA LEU A 108 20.10 12.27 -11.45
C LEU A 108 19.82 13.21 -12.64
N GLY A 109 19.24 14.36 -12.32
CA GLY A 109 19.06 15.53 -13.17
C GLY A 109 19.14 16.75 -12.28
#